data_AF-A0A4Q1ULU8-F1
#
_entry.id   AF-A0A4Q1ULU8-F1
#
_cell.length_a   1.000
_cell.length_b   1.000
_cell.length_c   1.000
_cell.angle_alpha   90.00
_cell.angle_beta   90.00
_cell.angle_gamma   90.00
#
_symmetry.space_group_name_H-M   'P 1'
#
loop_
_entity.id
_entity.type
_entity.pdbx_description
1 polymer ?
#
loop_
_entity_poly.entity_id
_entity_poly.type
_entity_poly.pdbx_seq_one_letter_code
_entity_poly.pdbx_strand_id
1 'polypeptide(L)'
;MLAAVTSPPALPPLQAFANRTLRAFAGLASPTSLDDVGAVFDLDRSWHGQGFLGSAGRRTDWFSAAAKGFARGIRVWGEDEAVVLVEATDVSLPEPLTSLLNTLGEPEAKLDSFLGTFEIKGSEYVYARRGLVLYVNPATAKLLRIAGFAPASLYDYQRNLRLDLEVKLLPPSRDDMP
;
A
#
# COMPACT_ATOMS: atom_id res chain seq x y z
N MET A 1 7.36 -18.32 -24.74
CA MET A 1 6.40 -18.56 -23.64
C MET A 1 7.20 -18.95 -22.40
N LEU A 2 7.44 -18.01 -21.49
CA LEU A 2 7.91 -18.34 -20.15
C LEU A 2 6.67 -18.50 -19.28
N ALA A 3 6.58 -19.64 -18.58
CA ALA A 3 5.47 -19.94 -17.71
C ALA A 3 5.53 -19.04 -16.47
N ALA A 4 4.39 -18.45 -16.13
CA ALA A 4 4.14 -17.75 -14.88
C ALA A 4 4.43 -18.70 -13.70
N VAL A 5 5.53 -18.46 -12.98
CA VAL A 5 5.84 -19.23 -11.76
C VAL A 5 5.08 -18.58 -10.63
N THR A 6 3.82 -18.99 -10.46
CA THR A 6 3.11 -18.73 -9.21
C THR A 6 3.88 -19.41 -8.08
N SER A 7 4.23 -18.64 -7.06
CA SER A 7 4.98 -19.11 -5.91
C SER A 7 3.99 -19.53 -4.82
N PRO A 8 3.92 -20.82 -4.42
CA PRO A 8 3.03 -21.30 -3.36
C PRO A 8 3.05 -20.48 -2.05
N PRO A 9 4.19 -19.91 -1.58
CA PRO A 9 4.19 -19.12 -0.35
C PRO A 9 3.57 -17.71 -0.47
N ALA A 10 3.36 -17.18 -1.69
CA ALA A 10 2.89 -15.81 -1.90
C ALA A 10 1.37 -15.65 -1.81
N LEU A 11 0.60 -16.69 -2.14
CA LEU A 11 -0.86 -16.62 -2.18
C LEU A 11 -1.51 -16.37 -0.81
N PRO A 12 -1.14 -17.04 0.30
CA PRO A 12 -1.83 -16.85 1.57
C PRO A 12 -1.75 -15.41 2.11
N PRO A 13 -0.59 -14.73 2.09
CA PRO A 13 -0.53 -13.32 2.45
C PRO A 13 -1.38 -12.40 1.56
N LEU A 14 -1.36 -12.62 0.24
CA LEU A 14 -2.18 -11.84 -0.69
C LEU A 14 -3.68 -12.04 -0.43
N GLN A 15 -4.10 -13.28 -0.16
CA GLN A 15 -5.47 -13.59 0.23
C GLN A 15 -5.86 -12.95 1.57
N ALA A 16 -4.96 -12.95 2.56
CA ALA A 16 -5.20 -12.26 3.83
C ALA A 16 -5.39 -10.74 3.61
N PHE A 17 -4.59 -10.14 2.73
CA PHE A 17 -4.77 -8.73 2.35
C PHE A 17 -6.09 -8.50 1.62
N ALA A 18 -6.42 -9.34 0.62
CA ALA A 18 -7.66 -9.27 -0.16
C ALA A 18 -8.92 -9.38 0.72
N ASN A 19 -8.88 -10.26 1.71
CA ASN A 19 -9.94 -10.47 2.68
C ASN A 19 -9.91 -9.46 3.83
N ARG A 20 -8.94 -8.53 3.85
CA ARG A 20 -8.70 -7.55 4.92
C ARG A 20 -8.56 -8.19 6.29
N THR A 21 -7.98 -9.39 6.35
CA THR A 21 -7.67 -10.12 7.58
C THR A 21 -6.37 -9.57 8.19
N LEU A 22 -6.34 -8.26 8.44
CA LEU A 22 -5.12 -7.52 8.79
C LEU A 22 -4.56 -7.93 10.16
N ARG A 23 -5.39 -8.49 11.03
CA ARG A 23 -5.00 -9.04 12.33
C ARG A 23 -3.94 -10.13 12.22
N ALA A 24 -4.10 -11.00 11.21
CA ALA A 24 -3.22 -12.15 10.95
C ALA A 24 -2.24 -11.88 9.80
N PHE A 25 -2.32 -10.71 9.17
CA PHE A 25 -1.43 -10.34 8.08
C PHE A 25 -0.01 -10.15 8.63
N ALA A 26 0.93 -10.89 8.05
CA ALA A 26 2.33 -10.93 8.44
C ALA A 26 3.25 -10.45 7.30
N GLY A 27 2.70 -9.65 6.39
CA GLY A 27 3.41 -9.09 5.25
C GLY A 27 3.36 -10.01 4.03
N LEU A 28 3.68 -9.45 2.87
CA LEU A 28 3.80 -10.21 1.64
C LEU A 28 4.96 -11.21 1.72
N ALA A 29 4.88 -12.30 0.96
CA ALA A 29 6.05 -13.16 0.80
C ALA A 29 7.13 -12.42 -0.02
N SER A 30 8.40 -12.77 0.19
CA SER A 30 9.50 -12.30 -0.65
C SER A 30 10.20 -13.50 -1.28
N PRO A 31 10.20 -13.62 -2.62
CA PRO A 31 9.56 -12.72 -3.59
C PRO A 31 8.02 -12.91 -3.67
N THR A 32 7.31 -11.86 -4.09
CA THR A 32 5.92 -11.91 -4.60
C THR A 32 5.93 -11.36 -6.02
N SER A 33 5.29 -12.04 -6.98
CA SER A 33 5.25 -11.62 -8.38
C SER A 33 3.92 -10.99 -8.78
N LEU A 34 3.88 -10.33 -9.94
CA LEU A 34 2.62 -9.86 -10.55
C LEU A 34 1.69 -11.03 -10.93
N ASP A 35 2.23 -12.21 -11.24
CA ASP A 35 1.42 -13.41 -11.48
C ASP A 35 0.73 -13.88 -10.20
N ASP A 36 1.42 -13.86 -9.06
CA ASP A 36 0.83 -14.18 -7.75
C ASP A 36 -0.30 -13.22 -7.40
N VAL A 37 -0.11 -11.93 -7.69
CA VAL A 37 -1.15 -10.91 -7.52
C VAL A 37 -2.33 -11.19 -8.43
N GLY A 38 -2.11 -11.48 -9.72
CA GLY A 38 -3.17 -11.82 -10.68
C GLY A 38 -3.95 -13.09 -10.34
N ALA A 39 -3.38 -13.98 -9.52
CA ALA A 39 -4.08 -15.16 -9.01
C ALA A 39 -5.08 -14.85 -7.87
N VAL A 40 -4.98 -13.68 -7.23
CA VAL A 40 -5.81 -13.28 -6.08
C VAL A 40 -6.68 -12.06 -6.39
N PHE A 41 -6.18 -11.16 -7.22
CA PHE A 41 -6.83 -9.90 -7.60
C PHE A 41 -7.09 -9.86 -9.11
N ASP A 42 -8.11 -9.11 -9.51
CA ASP A 42 -8.35 -8.78 -10.92
C ASP A 42 -7.33 -7.71 -11.35
N LEU A 43 -6.13 -8.16 -11.72
CA LEU A 43 -4.98 -7.31 -12.07
C LEU A 43 -5.06 -6.86 -13.54
N ASP A 44 -5.12 -5.55 -13.75
CA ASP A 44 -5.02 -4.94 -15.07
C ASP A 44 -3.57 -4.50 -15.35
N ARG A 45 -2.86 -5.31 -16.14
CA ARG A 45 -1.49 -4.99 -16.58
C ARG A 45 -1.42 -3.91 -17.67
N SER A 46 -2.54 -3.62 -18.34
CA SER A 46 -2.60 -2.58 -19.36
C SER A 46 -2.73 -1.19 -18.73
N TRP A 47 -3.39 -1.10 -17.58
CA TRP A 47 -3.48 0.14 -16.80
C TRP A 47 -2.39 0.22 -15.74
N HIS A 48 -1.36 1.01 -16.04
CA HIS A 48 -0.26 1.27 -15.12
C HIS A 48 0.07 2.76 -15.06
N GLY A 49 0.82 3.13 -14.04
CA GLY A 49 1.43 4.44 -13.92
C GLY A 49 2.74 4.35 -13.17
N GLN A 50 3.31 5.51 -12.84
CA GLN A 50 4.58 5.59 -12.14
C GLN A 50 4.46 6.53 -10.95
N GLY A 51 5.29 6.30 -9.93
CA GLY A 51 5.42 7.17 -8.78
C GLY A 51 6.76 6.98 -8.09
N PHE A 52 6.92 7.59 -6.92
CA PHE A 52 8.13 7.48 -6.13
C PHE A 52 7.81 6.82 -4.78
N LEU A 53 8.68 5.90 -4.37
CA LEU A 53 8.63 5.26 -3.06
C LEU A 53 9.85 5.65 -2.22
N GLY A 54 9.58 5.87 -0.94
CA GLY A 54 10.56 6.13 0.09
C GLY A 54 11.30 7.47 -0.06
N SER A 55 12.02 7.84 0.99
CA SER A 55 12.84 9.06 0.99
C SER A 55 14.04 9.00 0.04
N ALA A 56 14.40 7.81 -0.45
CA ALA A 56 15.38 7.67 -1.52
C ALA A 56 14.83 8.12 -2.89
N GLY A 57 13.53 8.39 -3.02
CA GLY A 57 12.91 8.83 -4.27
C GLY A 57 12.98 7.76 -5.35
N ARG A 58 12.70 6.50 -4.99
CA ARG A 58 12.81 5.37 -5.89
C ARG A 58 11.62 5.36 -6.86
N ARG A 59 11.87 5.66 -8.13
CA ARG A 59 10.85 5.60 -9.18
C ARG A 59 10.39 4.14 -9.35
N THR A 60 9.10 3.91 -9.20
CA THR A 60 8.50 2.55 -9.19
C THR A 60 7.23 2.56 -10.03
N ASP A 61 7.02 1.51 -10.80
CA ASP A 61 5.79 1.31 -11.58
C ASP A 61 4.69 0.80 -10.66
N TRP A 62 3.44 1.13 -10.99
CA TRP A 62 2.28 0.56 -10.33
C TRP A 62 1.21 0.14 -11.34
N PHE A 63 0.53 -0.95 -11.02
CA PHE A 63 -0.57 -1.52 -11.78
C PHE A 63 -1.88 -1.39 -11.01
N SER A 64 -3.00 -1.28 -11.72
CA SER A 64 -4.32 -1.30 -11.09
C SER A 64 -4.78 -2.74 -10.87
N ALA A 65 -5.36 -3.02 -9.71
CA ALA A 65 -5.99 -4.28 -9.41
C ALA A 65 -7.34 -4.06 -8.70
N ALA A 66 -8.28 -4.99 -8.86
CA ALA A 66 -9.56 -4.94 -8.17
C ALA A 66 -9.82 -6.19 -7.31
N ALA A 67 -10.54 -5.99 -6.21
CA ALA A 67 -11.11 -7.06 -5.40
C ALA A 67 -12.30 -6.55 -4.58
N LYS A 68 -13.20 -7.47 -4.20
CA LYS A 68 -14.38 -7.15 -3.39
C LYS A 68 -13.96 -6.45 -2.09
N GLY A 69 -14.57 -5.30 -1.81
CA GLY A 69 -14.37 -4.49 -0.59
C GLY A 69 -13.24 -3.45 -0.69
N PHE A 70 -12.70 -3.23 -1.88
CA PHE A 70 -11.83 -2.09 -2.22
C PHE A 70 -12.53 -1.21 -3.26
N ALA A 71 -13.27 -0.20 -2.81
CA ALA A 71 -14.17 0.58 -3.68
C ALA A 71 -13.42 1.36 -4.78
N ARG A 72 -12.16 1.74 -4.53
CA ARG A 72 -11.28 2.45 -5.47
C ARG A 72 -10.19 1.58 -6.10
N GLY A 73 -10.30 0.26 -5.94
CA GLY A 73 -9.26 -0.67 -6.36
C GLY A 73 -8.01 -0.62 -5.47
N ILE A 74 -6.98 -1.30 -5.95
CA ILE A 74 -5.69 -1.54 -5.31
C ILE A 74 -4.62 -1.08 -6.29
N ARG A 75 -3.59 -0.41 -5.80
CA ARG A 75 -2.36 -0.20 -6.57
C ARG A 75 -1.32 -1.22 -6.15
N VAL A 76 -0.76 -1.89 -7.15
CA VAL A 76 0.27 -2.92 -6.99
C VAL A 76 1.56 -2.33 -7.51
N TRP A 77 2.45 -1.97 -6.59
CA TRP A 77 3.74 -1.36 -6.90
C TRP A 77 4.78 -2.45 -7.11
N GLY A 78 5.53 -2.33 -8.20
CA GLY A 78 6.53 -3.31 -8.56
C GLY A 78 7.63 -2.74 -9.44
N GLU A 79 8.70 -3.53 -9.55
CA GLU A 79 9.76 -3.33 -10.53
C GLU A 79 9.89 -4.62 -11.33
N ASP A 80 9.87 -4.48 -12.64
CA ASP A 80 9.76 -5.60 -13.55
C ASP A 80 8.55 -6.48 -13.19
N GLU A 81 8.78 -7.73 -12.79
CA GLU A 81 7.74 -8.67 -12.36
C GLU A 81 7.64 -8.81 -10.82
N ALA A 82 8.48 -8.11 -10.06
CA ALA A 82 8.55 -8.22 -8.60
C ALA A 82 7.70 -7.16 -7.91
N VAL A 83 6.76 -7.60 -7.08
CA VAL A 83 5.90 -6.73 -6.28
C VAL A 83 6.61 -6.33 -4.99
N VAL A 84 6.67 -5.03 -4.74
CA VAL A 84 7.31 -4.47 -3.53
C VAL A 84 6.29 -3.97 -2.51
N LEU A 85 5.11 -3.55 -2.97
CA LEU A 85 4.07 -2.99 -2.12
C LEU A 85 2.69 -3.10 -2.79
N VAL A 86 1.65 -3.39 -2.01
CA VAL A 86 0.25 -3.26 -2.43
C VAL A 86 -0.44 -2.24 -1.54
N GLU A 87 -1.26 -1.36 -2.10
CA GLU A 87 -2.01 -0.36 -1.31
C GLU A 87 -3.43 -0.19 -1.81
N ALA A 88 -4.31 0.19 -0.91
CA ALA A 88 -5.68 0.53 -1.26
C ALA A 88 -6.24 1.66 -0.40
N THR A 89 -7.15 2.43 -0.99
CA THR A 89 -7.93 3.49 -0.34
C THR A 89 -9.41 3.09 -0.24
N ASP A 90 -10.19 3.83 0.55
CA ASP A 90 -11.63 3.57 0.75
C ASP A 90 -11.92 2.10 1.13
N VAL A 91 -11.14 1.58 2.08
CA VAL A 91 -11.20 0.18 2.52
C VAL A 91 -12.29 0.00 3.57
N SER A 92 -13.25 -0.89 3.30
CA SER A 92 -14.25 -1.30 4.30
C SER A 92 -13.70 -2.47 5.12
N LEU A 93 -13.36 -2.21 6.39
CA LEU A 93 -12.90 -3.26 7.29
C LEU A 93 -14.06 -4.19 7.71
N PRO A 94 -13.81 -5.51 7.84
CA PRO A 94 -14.81 -6.45 8.36
C PRO A 94 -15.06 -6.30 9.86
N GLU A 95 -14.22 -5.55 10.57
CA GLU A 95 -14.31 -5.27 12.00
C GLU A 95 -14.10 -3.76 12.28
N PRO A 96 -14.51 -3.25 13.45
CA PRO A 96 -14.23 -1.88 13.84
C PRO A 96 -12.72 -1.59 13.89
N LEU A 97 -12.29 -0.43 13.39
CA LEU A 97 -10.87 -0.03 13.39
C LEU A 97 -10.25 -0.08 14.79
N THR A 98 -11.00 0.29 15.83
CA THR A 98 -10.54 0.23 17.23
C THR A 98 -10.21 -1.19 17.69
N SER A 99 -11.02 -2.19 17.29
CA SER A 99 -10.75 -3.61 17.56
C SER A 99 -9.45 -4.07 16.89
N LEU A 100 -9.27 -3.68 15.63
CA LEU A 100 -8.06 -4.00 14.88
C LEU A 100 -6.82 -3.38 15.54
N LEU A 101 -6.85 -2.08 15.84
CA LEU A 101 -5.72 -1.37 16.45
C LEU A 101 -5.33 -1.95 17.82
N ASN A 102 -6.33 -2.26 18.67
CA ASN A 102 -6.07 -2.91 19.97
C ASN A 102 -5.35 -4.25 19.83
N THR A 103 -5.59 -4.96 18.72
CA THR A 103 -4.92 -6.24 18.47
C THR A 103 -3.52 -6.08 17.93
N LEU A 104 -3.36 -5.19 16.95
CA LEU A 104 -2.06 -4.94 16.34
C LEU A 104 -1.06 -4.42 17.38
N GLY A 105 -1.56 -3.74 18.40
CA GLY A 105 -0.76 -3.10 19.44
C GLY A 105 -0.17 -1.78 18.97
N GLU A 106 0.83 -1.28 19.69
CA GLU A 106 1.52 -0.05 19.30
C GLU A 106 2.31 -0.26 18.00
N PRO A 107 2.20 0.68 17.04
CA PRO A 107 3.06 0.68 15.86
C PRO A 107 4.50 1.00 16.24
N GLU A 108 5.44 0.61 15.37
CA GLU A 108 6.86 0.95 15.49
C GLU A 108 7.08 2.46 15.34
N ALA A 109 6.24 3.13 14.56
CA ALA A 109 6.21 4.58 14.43
C ALA A 109 4.81 5.08 14.08
N LYS A 110 4.51 6.32 14.50
CA LYS A 110 3.41 7.14 14.00
C LYS A 110 4.03 8.32 13.24
N LEU A 111 3.88 8.35 11.92
CA LEU A 111 4.44 9.38 11.04
C LEU A 111 3.35 10.32 10.52
N ASP A 112 3.77 11.46 10.00
CA ASP A 112 2.88 12.42 9.33
C ASP A 112 2.70 12.04 7.87
N SER A 113 1.47 11.98 7.37
CA SER A 113 1.18 11.68 5.96
C SER A 113 0.31 12.77 5.33
N PHE A 114 0.03 12.63 4.03
CA PHE A 114 -0.75 13.61 3.29
C PHE A 114 -2.05 13.00 2.73
N LEU A 115 -3.10 13.83 2.70
CA LEU A 115 -4.32 13.60 1.93
C LEU A 115 -4.43 14.73 0.89
N GLY A 116 -3.89 14.50 -0.30
CA GLY A 116 -3.73 15.55 -1.30
C GLY A 116 -2.67 16.55 -0.86
N THR A 117 -3.06 17.82 -0.72
CA THR A 117 -2.18 18.90 -0.25
C THR A 117 -2.17 19.05 1.27
N PHE A 118 -3.04 18.33 2.01
CA PHE A 118 -3.19 18.47 3.44
C PHE A 118 -2.33 17.48 4.20
N GLU A 119 -1.42 17.99 5.03
CA GLU A 119 -0.68 17.16 5.99
C GLU A 119 -1.58 16.77 7.16
N ILE A 120 -1.55 15.49 7.54
CA ILE A 120 -2.27 14.92 8.67
C ILE A 120 -1.25 14.35 9.66
N LYS A 121 -1.07 15.04 10.78
CA LYS A 121 -0.08 14.69 11.80
C LYS A 121 -0.39 13.33 12.46
N GLY A 122 0.64 12.50 12.62
CA GLY A 122 0.56 11.19 13.28
C GLY A 122 -0.47 10.24 12.67
N SER A 123 -0.72 10.34 11.35
CA SER A 123 -1.73 9.56 10.65
C SER A 123 -1.23 8.23 10.09
N GLU A 124 0.08 8.04 9.96
CA GLU A 124 0.65 6.84 9.36
C GLU A 124 1.19 5.90 10.45
N TYR A 125 0.49 4.79 10.68
CA TYR A 125 0.78 3.82 11.73
C TYR A 125 1.59 2.69 11.09
N VAL A 126 2.88 2.64 11.40
CA VAL A 126 3.84 1.75 10.74
C VAL A 126 4.10 0.51 11.58
N TYR A 127 3.77 -0.66 11.03
CA TYR A 127 4.09 -1.98 11.58
C TYR A 127 5.06 -2.68 10.64
N ALA A 128 6.28 -2.14 10.50
CA ALA A 128 7.24 -2.54 9.46
C ALA A 128 7.64 -4.02 9.52
N ARG A 129 7.85 -4.57 10.72
CA ARG A 129 8.15 -6.01 10.91
C ARG A 129 6.98 -6.93 10.59
N ARG A 130 5.75 -6.39 10.49
CA ARG A 130 4.57 -7.11 9.98
C ARG A 130 4.32 -6.83 8.51
N GLY A 131 5.11 -5.97 7.87
CA GLY A 131 4.88 -5.56 6.49
C GLY A 131 3.56 -4.81 6.29
N LEU A 132 3.08 -4.08 7.30
CA LEU A 132 1.76 -3.41 7.28
C LEU A 132 1.87 -1.94 7.67
N VAL A 133 1.15 -1.08 6.95
CA VAL A 133 0.92 0.32 7.33
C VAL A 133 -0.57 0.63 7.25
N LEU A 134 -1.08 1.33 8.27
CA LEU A 134 -2.43 1.87 8.28
C LEU A 134 -2.35 3.40 8.27
N TYR A 135 -3.08 4.04 7.37
CA TYR A 135 -3.24 5.49 7.37
C TYR A 135 -4.58 5.82 8.04
N VAL A 136 -4.53 6.42 9.22
CA VAL A 136 -5.68 6.71 10.07
C VAL A 136 -5.79 8.21 10.26
N ASN A 137 -6.98 8.77 10.03
CA ASN A 137 -7.26 10.14 10.42
C ASN A 137 -7.48 10.21 11.95
N PRO A 138 -6.59 10.85 12.73
CA PRO A 138 -6.69 10.84 14.19
C PRO A 138 -7.89 11.63 14.71
N ALA A 139 -8.37 12.63 13.97
CA ALA A 139 -9.50 13.46 14.38
C ALA A 139 -10.84 12.74 14.22
N THR A 140 -10.95 11.82 13.27
CA THR A 140 -12.21 11.11 12.96
C THR A 140 -12.17 9.61 13.25
N ALA A 141 -11.01 9.09 13.65
CA ALA A 141 -10.75 7.66 13.81
C ALA A 141 -11.16 6.82 12.58
N LYS A 142 -10.98 7.38 11.38
CA LYS A 142 -11.28 6.71 10.11
C LYS A 142 -10.02 6.18 9.45
N LEU A 143 -10.12 4.98 8.88
CA LEU A 143 -9.09 4.43 8.00
C LEU A 143 -9.17 5.11 6.63
N LEU A 144 -8.05 5.64 6.17
CA LEU A 144 -7.92 6.33 4.89
C LEU A 144 -7.31 5.41 3.82
N ARG A 145 -6.32 4.61 4.22
CA ARG A 145 -5.53 3.75 3.33
C ARG A 145 -4.89 2.62 4.13
N ILE A 146 -4.62 1.51 3.45
CA ILE A 146 -3.73 0.45 3.95
C ILE A 146 -2.62 0.19 2.92
N ALA A 147 -1.45 -0.21 3.40
CA ALA A 147 -0.39 -0.72 2.54
C ALA A 147 0.20 -2.00 3.13
N GLY A 148 0.46 -2.98 2.27
CA GLY A 148 1.09 -4.26 2.58
C GLY A 148 2.39 -4.42 1.79
N PHE A 149 3.44 -4.92 2.43
CA PHE A 149 4.75 -5.17 1.83
C PHE A 149 5.39 -6.37 2.55
N ALA A 150 6.53 -6.84 2.05
CA ALA A 150 7.29 -7.88 2.76
C ALA A 150 7.85 -7.31 4.09
N PRO A 151 7.87 -8.07 5.20
CA PRO A 151 8.43 -7.60 6.47
C PRO A 151 9.81 -6.95 6.32
N ALA A 152 9.98 -5.77 6.90
CA ALA A 152 11.19 -4.97 6.77
C ALA A 152 11.52 -4.22 8.08
N SER A 153 12.69 -3.56 8.12
CA SER A 153 12.97 -2.60 9.18
C SER A 153 12.20 -1.29 8.96
N LEU A 154 11.96 -0.52 10.03
CA LEU A 154 11.37 0.82 9.92
C LEU A 154 12.21 1.74 9.01
N TYR A 155 13.53 1.61 9.05
CA TYR A 155 14.45 2.37 8.20
C TYR A 155 14.24 2.03 6.72
N ASP A 156 14.19 0.75 6.38
CA ASP A 156 13.99 0.31 4.99
C ASP A 156 12.62 0.72 4.47
N TYR A 157 11.59 0.65 5.32
CA TYR A 157 10.27 1.17 4.98
C TYR A 157 10.34 2.66 4.62
N GLN A 158 10.86 3.50 5.52
CA GLN A 158 10.94 4.95 5.30
C GLN A 158 11.79 5.30 4.09
N ARG A 159 12.89 4.56 3.87
CA ARG A 159 13.83 4.83 2.79
C ARG A 159 13.35 4.37 1.42
N ASN A 160 12.67 3.23 1.34
CA ASN A 160 12.44 2.55 0.05
C ASN A 160 10.98 2.23 -0.28
N LEU A 161 10.08 2.18 0.71
CA LEU A 161 8.72 1.65 0.52
C LEU A 161 7.62 2.65 0.86
N ARG A 162 7.91 3.66 1.66
CA ARG A 162 6.93 4.66 2.09
C ARG A 162 6.32 5.38 0.90
N LEU A 163 4.99 5.41 0.84
CA LEU A 163 4.29 6.10 -0.25
C LEU A 163 4.54 7.60 -0.18
N ASP A 164 4.93 8.21 -1.29
CA ASP A 164 4.88 9.66 -1.45
C ASP A 164 3.44 10.08 -1.78
N LEU A 165 2.76 10.65 -0.78
CA LEU A 165 1.36 11.06 -0.86
C LEU A 165 1.18 12.57 -1.00
N GLU A 166 2.27 13.33 -0.98
CA GLU A 166 2.22 14.79 -1.07
C GLU A 166 1.87 15.18 -2.51
N VAL A 167 0.71 15.80 -2.71
CA VAL A 167 0.38 16.42 -4.00
C VAL A 167 0.88 17.85 -3.99
N LYS A 168 1.86 18.15 -4.84
CA LYS A 168 2.35 19.52 -5.07
C LYS A 168 1.55 20.14 -6.20
N LEU A 169 0.79 21.20 -5.89
CA LEU A 169 0.21 22.05 -6.92
C LEU A 169 1.34 22.86 -7.54
N LEU A 170 1.68 22.56 -8.79
CA LEU A 170 2.55 23.44 -9.56
C LEU A 170 1.75 24.71 -9.94
N PRO A 171 2.37 25.90 -9.91
CA PRO A 171 1.74 27.07 -10.50
C PRO A 171 1.41 26.78 -11.98
N PRO A 172 0.30 27.31 -12.51
CA PRO A 172 -0.04 27.14 -13.92
C PRO A 172 1.12 27.60 -14.80
N SER A 173 1.37 26.87 -15.89
CA SER A 173 2.37 27.24 -16.88
C SER A 173 2.06 28.63 -17.41
N ARG A 174 3.08 29.44 -17.72
CA ARG A 174 2.87 30.75 -18.37
C ARG A 174 2.08 30.63 -19.69
N ASP A 175 2.15 29.47 -20.33
CA ASP A 175 1.44 29.15 -21.56
C ASP A 175 -0.05 28.80 -21.36
N ASP A 176 -0.49 28.59 -20.11
CA ASP A 176 -1.89 28.30 -19.73
C ASP A 176 -2.65 29.56 -19.26
N MET A 177 -2.01 30.74 -19.29
CA MET A 177 -2.67 32.01 -18.94
C MET A 177 -3.25 32.69 -20.19
N PRO A 178 -4.55 33.07 -20.17
CA PRO A 178 -5.24 33.69 -21.31
C PRO A 178 -4.74 35.10 -21.66
#